data_AF-A0A1S1QIB3-F1
#
_entry.id   AF-A0A1S1QIB3-F1
#
_cell.length_a   1.000
_cell.length_b   1.000
_cell.length_c   1.000
_cell.angle_alpha   90.00
_cell.angle_beta   90.00
_cell.angle_gamma   90.00
#
_symmetry.space_group_name_H-M   'P 1'
#
loop_
_entity.id
_entity.type
_entity.pdbx_description
1 polymer ?
#
loop_
_entity_poly.entity_id
_entity_poly.type
_entity_poly.pdbx_seq_one_letter_code
_entity_poly.pdbx_strand_id
1 'polypeptide(L)'
;MQIPLDRRTRFDADVRKMEMEDFLASEFPDLVARNGALVAQGIERFDAPPLAIKVGDRSWSFSGADGSLAVSPGIADGALVVTLDEDAFSDWVQNQRSFNAMITARELHYRGGSERDVSVWDSLWLALLEGWPLVDDGIEFLDRHGASLDLGRVFTPDDDPADVAHFLREAGFLHLRGWADPADMRAVSDDMDRALPDYHEGDGRSWWATLADGTRLCVRLQEFVGRSPTTASILRGDRWDQLRRTLAGSDDLVQKQGDGRALEALIKPRDVVAGASDVSFHRDCHFGRHAYQCSSTVVGIAVTASGDANGQLRVIAGSHRVLMPVEIAKTRPYLPVVAVPTDPGDVTVHLSCTLHESTPPLVQERRVMYTGFSLARRETDTTGAEALSELRERVSRILLEQGARP
;
A
#
# COMPACT_ATOMS: atom_id res chain seq x y z
N MET A 1 13.01 -22.69 -4.36
CA MET A 1 13.92 -21.53 -4.50
C MET A 1 13.36 -20.43 -3.62
N GLN A 2 14.16 -19.80 -2.76
CA GLN A 2 13.67 -18.79 -1.83
C GLN A 2 13.28 -17.51 -2.61
N ILE A 3 12.06 -17.02 -2.42
CA ILE A 3 11.54 -15.81 -3.08
C ILE A 3 12.10 -14.59 -2.32
N PRO A 4 12.87 -13.68 -2.91
CA PRO A 4 13.35 -12.49 -2.20
C PRO A 4 12.19 -11.54 -1.87
N LEU A 5 12.24 -10.89 -0.69
CA LEU A 5 11.34 -9.79 -0.36
C LEU A 5 11.76 -8.48 -1.03
N ASP A 6 13.09 -8.28 -1.17
CA ASP A 6 13.62 -7.11 -1.86
C ASP A 6 13.38 -7.24 -3.37
N ARG A 7 12.43 -6.43 -3.86
CA ARG A 7 12.08 -6.34 -5.28
C ARG A 7 12.40 -4.96 -5.85
N ARG A 8 13.25 -4.19 -5.16
CA ARG A 8 13.64 -2.85 -5.62
C ARG A 8 14.57 -2.98 -6.83
N THR A 9 14.21 -2.27 -7.89
CA THR A 9 14.91 -2.26 -9.19
C THR A 9 15.49 -0.89 -9.53
N ARG A 10 15.04 0.17 -8.86
CA ARG A 10 15.45 1.56 -9.10
C ARG A 10 16.13 2.18 -7.89
N PHE A 11 16.99 3.18 -8.11
CA PHE A 11 17.65 3.94 -7.04
C PHE A 11 17.28 5.41 -7.09
N ASP A 12 17.30 6.08 -5.93
CA ASP A 12 17.04 7.51 -5.88
C ASP A 12 18.09 8.35 -6.60
N ALA A 13 19.34 7.86 -6.66
CA ALA A 13 20.41 8.49 -7.42
C ALA A 13 20.15 8.55 -8.94
N ASP A 14 19.23 7.74 -9.46
CA ASP A 14 18.87 7.70 -10.88
C ASP A 14 17.76 8.69 -11.24
N VAL A 15 17.13 9.32 -10.24
CA VAL A 15 16.04 10.28 -10.46
C VAL A 15 16.59 11.55 -11.09
N ARG A 16 16.02 11.94 -12.23
CA ARG A 16 16.43 13.13 -12.98
C ARG A 16 15.21 13.83 -13.56
N LYS A 17 15.35 15.09 -13.96
CA LYS A 17 14.30 15.77 -14.73
C LYS A 17 14.15 15.07 -16.08
N MET A 18 12.92 14.72 -16.46
CA MET A 18 12.61 14.06 -17.72
C MET A 18 11.53 14.83 -18.48
N GLU A 19 11.80 15.07 -19.76
CA GLU A 19 10.84 15.60 -20.72
C GLU A 19 10.28 14.46 -21.60
N MET A 20 9.07 14.63 -22.11
CA MET A 20 8.38 13.57 -22.86
C MET A 20 9.16 13.14 -24.10
N GLU A 21 9.64 14.09 -24.90
CA GLU A 21 10.39 13.77 -26.11
C GLU A 21 11.68 13.00 -25.81
N ASP A 22 12.40 13.39 -24.76
CA ASP A 22 13.63 12.73 -24.34
C ASP A 22 13.34 11.30 -23.87
N PHE A 23 12.28 11.11 -23.07
CA PHE A 23 11.83 9.79 -22.64
C PHE A 23 11.46 8.90 -23.85
N LEU A 24 10.67 9.42 -24.78
CA LEU A 24 10.22 8.68 -25.97
C LEU A 24 11.38 8.33 -26.91
N ALA A 25 12.41 9.17 -26.98
CA ALA A 25 13.58 8.93 -27.82
C ALA A 25 14.61 8.00 -27.18
N SER A 26 14.76 8.00 -25.85
CA SER A 26 15.88 7.34 -25.17
C SER A 26 15.50 6.09 -24.37
N GLU A 27 14.40 6.11 -23.60
CA GLU A 27 14.07 5.03 -22.66
C GLU A 27 12.87 4.20 -23.12
N PHE A 28 11.86 4.85 -23.69
CA PHE A 28 10.62 4.21 -24.11
C PHE A 28 10.82 3.04 -25.11
N PRO A 29 11.69 3.12 -26.15
CA PRO A 29 11.85 2.03 -27.11
C PRO A 29 12.33 0.73 -26.44
N ASP A 30 13.28 0.84 -25.52
CA ASP A 30 13.82 -0.31 -24.77
C ASP A 30 12.80 -0.88 -23.77
N LEU A 31 11.99 -0.02 -23.15
CA LEU A 31 10.88 -0.46 -22.29
C LEU A 31 9.81 -1.20 -23.09
N VAL A 32 9.42 -0.69 -24.25
CA VAL A 32 8.46 -1.36 -25.14
C VAL A 32 9.02 -2.67 -25.67
N ALA A 33 10.29 -2.72 -26.07
CA ALA A 33 10.93 -3.94 -26.54
C ALA A 33 10.92 -5.06 -25.48
N ARG A 34 11.10 -4.71 -24.19
CA ARG A 34 11.09 -5.67 -23.09
C ARG A 34 9.70 -6.03 -22.61
N ASN A 35 8.84 -5.03 -22.43
CA ASN A 35 7.59 -5.14 -21.65
C ASN A 35 6.34 -4.73 -22.44
N GLY A 36 6.47 -4.22 -23.67
CA GLY A 36 5.35 -3.70 -24.46
C GLY A 36 4.24 -4.74 -24.72
N ALA A 37 4.61 -6.00 -24.95
CA ALA A 37 3.65 -7.09 -25.10
C ALA A 37 2.83 -7.35 -23.83
N LEU A 38 3.46 -7.23 -22.66
CA LEU A 38 2.77 -7.38 -21.37
C LEU A 38 1.74 -6.26 -21.14
N VAL A 39 2.10 -5.04 -21.54
CA VAL A 39 1.18 -3.89 -21.48
C VAL A 39 0.02 -4.08 -22.45
N ALA A 40 0.27 -4.52 -23.69
CA ALA A 40 -0.78 -4.78 -24.67
C ALA A 40 -1.79 -5.84 -24.18
N GLN A 41 -1.30 -6.94 -23.61
CA GLN A 41 -2.16 -7.96 -22.98
C GLN A 41 -3.01 -7.36 -21.85
N GLY A 42 -2.44 -6.48 -21.03
CA GLY A 42 -3.18 -5.77 -19.99
C GLY A 42 -4.26 -4.84 -20.56
N ILE A 43 -3.96 -4.10 -21.63
CA ILE A 43 -4.92 -3.24 -22.33
C ILE A 43 -6.11 -4.07 -22.84
N GLU A 44 -5.85 -5.19 -23.50
CA GLU A 44 -6.90 -6.10 -23.99
C GLU A 44 -7.69 -6.72 -22.83
N ARG A 45 -7.00 -7.24 -21.82
CA ARG A 45 -7.61 -7.91 -20.66
C ARG A 45 -8.58 -7.00 -19.91
N PHE A 46 -8.23 -5.73 -19.78
CA PHE A 46 -9.01 -4.76 -19.03
C PHE A 46 -9.77 -3.79 -19.94
N ASP A 47 -9.84 -4.01 -21.25
CA ASP A 47 -10.53 -3.10 -22.17
C ASP A 47 -10.15 -1.63 -21.89
N ALA A 48 -8.84 -1.37 -21.78
CA ALA A 48 -8.34 -0.06 -21.40
C ALA A 48 -8.43 0.89 -22.60
N PRO A 49 -9.00 2.10 -22.45
CA PRO A 49 -8.94 3.09 -23.52
C PRO A 49 -7.48 3.53 -23.74
N PRO A 50 -7.13 4.08 -24.91
CA PRO A 50 -5.84 4.75 -25.09
C PRO A 50 -5.61 5.79 -23.99
N LEU A 51 -4.37 5.91 -23.50
CA LEU A 51 -3.99 6.98 -22.58
C LEU A 51 -3.36 8.11 -23.37
N ALA A 52 -3.96 9.29 -23.36
CA ALA A 52 -3.35 10.50 -23.89
C ALA A 52 -2.75 11.33 -22.75
N ILE A 53 -1.46 11.63 -22.82
CA ILE A 53 -0.78 12.57 -21.92
C ILE A 53 -0.63 13.91 -22.63
N LYS A 54 -1.13 14.98 -22.02
CA LYS A 54 -0.97 16.36 -22.49
C LYS A 54 -0.01 17.11 -21.56
N VAL A 55 1.03 17.71 -22.15
CA VAL A 55 2.00 18.59 -21.46
C VAL A 55 2.15 19.88 -22.26
N GLY A 56 1.74 21.01 -21.68
CA GLY A 56 1.62 22.28 -22.41
C GLY A 56 0.68 22.15 -23.61
N ASP A 57 1.16 22.52 -24.81
CA ASP A 57 0.41 22.43 -26.06
C ASP A 57 0.60 21.11 -26.81
N ARG A 58 1.45 20.22 -26.30
CA ARG A 58 1.78 18.94 -26.92
C ARG A 58 1.00 17.79 -26.27
N SER A 59 0.78 16.74 -27.04
CA SER A 59 0.09 15.54 -26.56
C SER A 59 0.58 14.29 -27.27
N TRP A 60 0.50 13.16 -26.57
CA TRP A 60 0.88 11.83 -27.05
C TRP A 60 -0.12 10.81 -26.54
N SER A 61 -0.45 9.83 -27.36
CA SER A 61 -1.38 8.77 -27.02
C SER A 61 -0.67 7.42 -27.04
N PHE A 62 -0.90 6.65 -25.98
CA PHE A 62 -0.38 5.31 -25.77
C PHE A 62 -1.52 4.31 -25.93
N SER A 63 -1.33 3.32 -26.80
CA SER A 63 -2.35 2.29 -27.07
C SER A 63 -1.71 0.97 -27.48
N GLY A 64 -2.46 -0.13 -27.37
CA GLY A 64 -2.06 -1.41 -27.95
C GLY A 64 -2.07 -1.32 -29.48
N ALA A 65 -1.01 -1.80 -30.13
CA ALA A 65 -0.92 -1.99 -31.57
C ALA A 65 -0.03 -3.20 -31.87
N ASP A 66 -0.49 -4.09 -32.76
CA ASP A 66 0.25 -5.29 -33.19
C ASP A 66 0.80 -6.15 -32.04
N GLY A 67 0.03 -6.28 -30.96
CA GLY A 67 0.41 -7.07 -29.77
C GLY A 67 1.47 -6.42 -28.88
N SER A 68 1.77 -5.13 -29.05
CA SER A 68 2.68 -4.36 -28.19
C SER A 68 2.11 -2.97 -27.87
N LEU A 69 2.73 -2.26 -26.93
CA LEU A 69 2.44 -0.86 -26.68
C LEU A 69 3.04 0.01 -27.78
N ALA A 70 2.26 0.95 -28.31
CA ALA A 70 2.69 1.96 -29.25
C ALA A 70 2.39 3.36 -28.71
N VAL A 71 3.11 4.36 -29.24
CA VAL A 71 2.88 5.77 -28.97
C VAL A 71 2.68 6.52 -30.30
N SER A 72 1.72 7.44 -30.32
CA SER A 72 1.46 8.33 -31.46
C SER A 72 1.32 9.78 -31.00
N PRO A 73 1.76 10.77 -31.80
CA PRO A 73 1.50 12.18 -31.48
C PRO A 73 0.00 12.49 -31.52
N GLY A 74 -0.43 13.41 -30.65
CA GLY A 74 -1.82 13.84 -30.55
C GLY A 74 -2.64 13.05 -29.53
N ILE A 75 -3.94 13.36 -29.50
CA ILE A 75 -4.95 12.69 -28.68
C ILE A 75 -5.71 11.71 -29.58
N ALA A 76 -5.61 10.42 -29.27
CA ALA A 76 -6.36 9.37 -29.95
C ALA A 76 -7.86 9.45 -29.62
N ASP A 77 -8.69 8.97 -30.53
CA ASP A 77 -10.14 8.90 -30.31
C ASP A 77 -10.47 7.99 -29.12
N GLY A 78 -11.41 8.43 -28.29
CA GLY A 78 -11.85 7.67 -27.10
C GLY A 78 -10.81 7.58 -25.98
N ALA A 79 -9.72 8.37 -26.03
CA ALA A 79 -8.67 8.30 -25.03
C ALA A 79 -9.09 8.85 -23.65
N LEU A 80 -8.58 8.20 -22.60
CA LEU A 80 -8.40 8.83 -21.30
C LEU A 80 -7.32 9.91 -21.45
N VAL A 81 -7.69 11.19 -21.32
CA VAL A 81 -6.75 12.31 -21.45
C VAL A 81 -6.36 12.82 -20.08
N VAL A 82 -5.07 12.71 -19.73
CA VAL A 82 -4.48 13.25 -18.51
C VAL A 82 -3.62 14.47 -18.86
N THR A 83 -3.82 15.58 -18.14
CA THR A 83 -3.00 16.80 -18.31
C THR A 83 -2.02 16.93 -17.15
N LEU A 84 -0.74 17.06 -17.48
CA LEU A 84 0.36 17.22 -16.53
C LEU A 84 1.18 18.46 -16.93
N ASP A 85 1.77 19.14 -15.95
CA ASP A 85 2.91 20.00 -16.21
C ASP A 85 4.20 19.17 -16.35
N GLU A 86 5.31 19.83 -16.64
CA GLU A 86 6.59 19.14 -16.85
C GLU A 86 7.11 18.44 -15.59
N ASP A 87 6.83 18.98 -14.39
CA ASP A 87 7.30 18.38 -13.13
C ASP A 87 6.47 17.13 -12.78
N ALA A 88 5.14 17.23 -12.88
CA ALA A 88 4.24 16.10 -12.68
C ALA A 88 4.45 15.00 -13.71
N PHE A 89 4.75 15.35 -14.97
CA PHE A 89 5.18 14.36 -15.97
C PHE A 89 6.47 13.66 -15.57
N SER A 90 7.50 14.41 -15.19
CA SER A 90 8.80 13.86 -14.76
C SER A 90 8.66 12.93 -13.56
N ASP A 91 7.79 13.27 -12.60
CA ASP A 91 7.49 12.42 -11.46
C ASP A 91 6.74 11.13 -11.87
N TRP A 92 5.73 11.27 -12.72
CA TRP A 92 4.91 10.14 -13.15
C TRP A 92 5.68 9.13 -14.01
N VAL A 93 6.44 9.62 -14.99
CA VAL A 93 7.17 8.78 -15.95
C VAL A 93 8.21 7.89 -15.24
N GLN A 94 8.77 8.37 -14.12
CA GLN A 94 9.73 7.64 -13.26
C GLN A 94 9.06 6.91 -12.07
N ASN A 95 7.73 6.88 -12.02
CA ASN A 95 6.96 6.35 -10.90
C ASN A 95 7.30 6.99 -9.55
N GLN A 96 7.79 8.23 -9.48
CA GLN A 96 7.90 8.98 -8.22
C GLN A 96 6.50 9.26 -7.64
N ARG A 97 5.54 9.53 -8.53
CA ARG A 97 4.13 9.69 -8.19
C ARG A 97 3.27 8.88 -9.16
N SER A 98 2.28 8.16 -8.65
CA SER A 98 1.26 7.53 -9.49
C SER A 98 0.13 8.50 -9.83
N PHE A 99 -0.71 8.15 -10.80
CA PHE A 99 -1.96 8.88 -11.00
C PHE A 99 -2.86 8.79 -9.77
N ASN A 100 -2.91 7.63 -9.10
CA ASN A 100 -3.67 7.49 -7.86
C ASN A 100 -3.18 8.45 -6.77
N ALA A 101 -1.87 8.68 -6.62
CA ALA A 101 -1.36 9.72 -5.71
C ALA A 101 -1.92 11.10 -6.05
N MET A 102 -1.90 11.46 -7.33
CA MET A 102 -2.40 12.75 -7.81
C MET A 102 -3.92 12.86 -7.65
N ILE A 103 -4.70 11.80 -7.92
CA ILE A 103 -6.16 11.77 -7.68
C ILE A 103 -6.45 11.97 -6.20
N THR A 104 -5.78 11.21 -5.33
CA THR A 104 -6.03 11.26 -3.89
C THR A 104 -5.67 12.64 -3.32
N ALA A 105 -4.65 13.30 -3.90
CA ALA A 105 -4.28 14.67 -3.59
C ALA A 105 -5.18 15.74 -4.22
N ARG A 106 -6.11 15.37 -5.10
CA ARG A 106 -6.93 16.26 -5.96
C ARG A 106 -6.11 17.15 -6.91
N GLU A 107 -4.99 16.61 -7.37
CA GLU A 107 -4.05 17.27 -8.27
C GLU A 107 -4.12 16.69 -9.69
N LEU A 108 -4.75 15.52 -9.89
CA LEU A 108 -4.88 14.94 -11.24
C LEU A 108 -6.01 15.61 -12.02
N HIS A 109 -5.67 16.13 -13.20
CA HIS A 109 -6.65 16.63 -14.17
C HIS A 109 -6.80 15.64 -15.32
N TYR A 110 -7.97 14.99 -15.43
CA TYR A 110 -8.25 14.06 -16.50
C TYR A 110 -9.68 14.19 -17.05
N ARG A 111 -9.89 13.70 -18.28
CA ARG A 111 -11.21 13.63 -18.95
C ARG A 111 -11.25 12.45 -19.93
N GLY A 112 -12.43 12.10 -20.43
CA GLY A 112 -12.58 11.06 -21.46
C GLY A 112 -12.41 9.62 -20.93
N GLY A 113 -12.46 9.42 -19.62
CA GLY A 113 -12.37 8.12 -18.97
C GLY A 113 -12.86 8.19 -17.52
N SER A 114 -12.68 7.10 -16.79
CA SER A 114 -13.12 6.91 -15.40
C SER A 114 -11.94 6.67 -14.45
N GLU A 115 -12.19 6.70 -13.14
CA GLU A 115 -11.17 6.32 -12.13
C GLU A 115 -10.65 4.89 -12.34
N ARG A 116 -11.52 4.00 -12.83
CA ARG A 116 -11.12 2.65 -13.23
C ARG A 116 -10.04 2.69 -14.31
N ASP A 117 -10.22 3.51 -15.34
CA ASP A 117 -9.26 3.60 -16.44
C ASP A 117 -7.94 4.20 -15.96
N VAL A 118 -7.99 5.17 -15.05
CA VAL A 118 -6.78 5.72 -14.39
C VAL A 118 -6.06 4.64 -13.59
N SER A 119 -6.79 3.86 -12.78
CA SER A 119 -6.22 2.78 -11.96
C SER A 119 -5.61 1.65 -12.80
N VAL A 120 -6.24 1.32 -13.93
CA VAL A 120 -5.72 0.37 -14.92
C VAL A 120 -4.42 0.91 -15.52
N TRP A 121 -4.38 2.18 -15.93
CA TRP A 121 -3.18 2.78 -16.51
C TRP A 121 -2.03 2.94 -15.52
N ASP A 122 -2.28 3.18 -14.23
CA ASP A 122 -1.23 3.10 -13.21
C ASP A 122 -0.55 1.72 -13.18
N SER A 123 -1.35 0.67 -13.33
CA SER A 123 -0.84 -0.71 -13.33
C SER A 123 -0.13 -1.06 -14.64
N LEU A 124 -0.68 -0.63 -15.78
CA LEU A 124 -0.05 -0.80 -17.10
C LEU A 124 1.28 -0.06 -17.19
N TRP A 125 1.36 1.15 -16.63
CA TRP A 125 2.58 1.93 -16.64
C TRP A 125 3.65 1.27 -15.78
N LEU A 126 3.31 0.80 -14.59
CA LEU A 126 4.25 0.08 -13.75
C LEU A 126 4.68 -1.27 -14.38
N ALA A 127 3.81 -1.93 -15.15
CA ALA A 127 4.17 -3.11 -15.94
C ALA A 127 5.17 -2.77 -17.06
N LEU A 128 4.99 -1.62 -17.73
CA LEU A 128 5.96 -1.12 -18.72
C LEU A 128 7.32 -0.87 -18.07
N LEU A 129 7.35 -0.22 -16.91
CA LEU A 129 8.58 0.16 -16.22
C LEU A 129 9.33 -1.04 -15.62
N GLU A 130 8.61 -1.99 -15.03
CA GLU A 130 9.21 -3.03 -14.17
C GLU A 130 9.04 -4.47 -14.70
N GLY A 131 8.21 -4.68 -15.72
CA GLY A 131 7.97 -6.00 -16.31
C GLY A 131 7.14 -6.94 -15.41
N TRP A 132 6.33 -6.39 -14.51
CA TRP A 132 5.50 -7.19 -13.61
C TRP A 132 4.14 -7.49 -14.24
N PRO A 133 3.65 -8.75 -14.16
CA PRO A 133 2.39 -9.12 -14.79
C PRO A 133 1.21 -8.45 -14.11
N LEU A 134 0.20 -8.03 -14.88
CA LEU A 134 -1.06 -7.55 -14.30
C LEU A 134 -1.97 -8.71 -13.89
N VAL A 135 -1.99 -9.78 -14.67
CA VAL A 135 -2.73 -11.02 -14.41
C VAL A 135 -1.77 -12.18 -14.60
N ASP A 136 -1.88 -13.18 -13.73
CA ASP A 136 -1.18 -14.44 -13.86
C ASP A 136 -2.16 -15.56 -13.46
N ASP A 137 -2.74 -16.20 -14.48
CA ASP A 137 -3.70 -17.30 -14.30
C ASP A 137 -3.02 -18.58 -13.78
N GLY A 138 -1.68 -18.61 -13.72
CA GLY A 138 -0.88 -19.71 -13.19
C GLY A 138 -0.45 -19.53 -11.74
N ILE A 139 -0.96 -18.51 -11.01
CA ILE A 139 -0.64 -18.35 -9.59
C ILE A 139 -1.18 -19.53 -8.79
N GLU A 140 -0.25 -20.34 -8.32
CA GLU A 140 -0.46 -21.32 -7.26
C GLU A 140 0.10 -20.78 -5.93
N PHE A 141 -0.49 -21.24 -4.83
CA PHE A 141 0.01 -21.02 -3.49
C PHE A 141 0.52 -22.36 -2.97
N LEU A 142 1.84 -22.49 -2.89
CA LEU A 142 2.50 -23.73 -2.47
C LEU A 142 3.31 -23.48 -1.19
N ASP A 143 3.34 -24.44 -0.28
CA ASP A 143 4.26 -24.42 0.86
C ASP A 143 5.69 -24.79 0.42
N ARG A 144 6.65 -24.73 1.36
CA ARG A 144 8.07 -25.01 1.06
C ARG A 144 8.32 -26.45 0.60
N HIS A 145 7.35 -27.35 0.82
CA HIS A 145 7.42 -28.78 0.48
C HIS A 145 6.62 -29.10 -0.79
N GLY A 146 6.03 -28.09 -1.43
CA GLY A 146 5.28 -28.22 -2.68
C GLY A 146 3.82 -28.65 -2.50
N ALA A 147 3.30 -28.69 -1.28
CA ALA A 147 1.87 -28.91 -1.04
C ALA A 147 1.08 -27.59 -1.17
N SER A 148 -0.23 -27.67 -1.37
CA SER A 148 -1.08 -26.48 -1.41
C SER A 148 -1.05 -25.74 -0.07
N LEU A 149 -0.86 -24.42 -0.14
CA LEU A 149 -0.78 -23.54 1.02
C LEU A 149 -2.18 -23.28 1.59
N ASP A 150 -2.37 -23.54 2.88
CA ASP A 150 -3.59 -23.15 3.60
C ASP A 150 -3.56 -21.64 3.91
N LEU A 151 -4.25 -20.83 3.10
CA LEU A 151 -4.34 -19.38 3.29
C LEU A 151 -4.97 -18.95 4.62
N GLY A 152 -5.66 -19.86 5.34
CA GLY A 152 -6.18 -19.62 6.69
C GLY A 152 -5.20 -19.95 7.81
N ARG A 153 -3.96 -20.37 7.50
CA ARG A 153 -2.98 -20.80 8.50
C ARG A 153 -2.62 -19.66 9.45
N VAL A 154 -2.69 -19.96 10.74
CA VAL A 154 -2.23 -19.08 11.82
C VAL A 154 -0.91 -19.61 12.35
N PHE A 155 0.12 -18.78 12.36
CA PHE A 155 1.45 -19.16 12.85
C PHE A 155 1.69 -18.66 14.27
N THR A 156 2.51 -19.41 14.98
CA THR A 156 2.96 -19.15 16.35
C THR A 156 4.47 -18.91 16.36
N PRO A 157 5.04 -18.41 17.46
CA PRO A 157 6.49 -18.28 17.60
C PRO A 157 7.26 -19.61 17.59
N ASP A 158 6.57 -20.74 17.74
CA ASP A 158 7.15 -22.08 17.78
C ASP A 158 7.13 -22.76 16.40
N ASP A 159 6.44 -22.17 15.40
CA ASP A 159 6.50 -22.62 14.02
C ASP A 159 7.89 -22.40 13.42
N ASP A 160 8.26 -23.23 12.43
CA ASP A 160 9.54 -23.11 11.74
C ASP A 160 9.64 -21.72 11.05
N PRO A 161 10.65 -20.89 11.39
CA PRO A 161 10.79 -19.57 10.81
C PRO A 161 10.87 -19.57 9.28
N ALA A 162 11.39 -20.64 8.67
CA ALA A 162 11.44 -20.77 7.22
C ALA A 162 10.05 -21.00 6.60
N ASP A 163 9.14 -21.71 7.29
CA ASP A 163 7.75 -21.87 6.85
C ASP A 163 7.00 -20.53 6.90
N VAL A 164 7.17 -19.78 7.99
CA VAL A 164 6.55 -18.45 8.17
C VAL A 164 7.05 -17.48 7.09
N ALA A 165 8.38 -17.45 6.87
CA ALA A 165 9.01 -16.61 5.87
C ALA A 165 8.54 -16.95 4.45
N HIS A 166 8.41 -18.23 4.14
CA HIS A 166 7.92 -18.73 2.84
C HIS A 166 6.46 -18.37 2.63
N PHE A 167 5.59 -18.59 3.62
CA PHE A 167 4.18 -18.22 3.54
C PHE A 167 4.00 -16.74 3.22
N LEU A 168 4.72 -15.85 3.91
CA LEU A 168 4.64 -14.40 3.63
C LEU A 168 4.97 -14.07 2.18
N ARG A 169 5.97 -14.73 1.59
CA ARG A 169 6.42 -14.49 0.22
C ARG A 169 5.48 -15.05 -0.82
N GLU A 170 4.81 -16.17 -0.53
CA GLU A 170 3.81 -16.79 -1.40
C GLU A 170 2.48 -16.05 -1.37
N ALA A 171 1.96 -15.81 -0.15
CA ALA A 171 0.61 -15.28 0.08
C ALA A 171 0.57 -13.75 0.21
N GLY A 172 1.67 -13.11 0.61
CA GLY A 172 1.76 -11.66 0.79
C GLY A 172 1.24 -11.15 2.14
N PHE A 173 0.84 -12.04 3.05
CA PHE A 173 0.37 -11.71 4.39
C PHE A 173 0.64 -12.85 5.39
N LEU A 174 0.41 -12.58 6.68
CA LEU A 174 0.45 -13.56 7.77
C LEU A 174 -0.62 -13.23 8.83
N HIS A 175 -1.19 -14.27 9.44
CA HIS A 175 -1.89 -14.20 10.72
C HIS A 175 -1.03 -14.91 11.77
N LEU A 176 -0.71 -14.20 12.84
CA LEU A 176 0.20 -14.62 13.87
C LEU A 176 -0.47 -14.58 15.25
N ARG A 177 -0.29 -15.64 16.05
CA ARG A 177 -0.85 -15.77 17.40
C ARG A 177 0.21 -16.07 18.45
N GLY A 178 0.08 -15.50 19.64
CA GLY A 178 1.04 -15.70 20.74
C GLY A 178 2.35 -14.91 20.59
N TRP A 179 2.38 -13.94 19.66
CA TRP A 179 3.53 -13.04 19.45
C TRP A 179 3.47 -11.79 20.34
N ALA A 180 2.30 -11.41 20.84
CA ALA A 180 2.12 -10.43 21.90
C ALA A 180 1.20 -11.00 22.99
N ASP A 181 1.37 -10.55 24.23
CA ASP A 181 0.54 -10.99 25.36
C ASP A 181 -0.84 -10.29 25.31
N PRO A 182 -1.96 -11.02 25.32
CA PRO A 182 -3.29 -10.42 25.41
C PRO A 182 -3.50 -9.55 26.67
N ALA A 183 -2.75 -9.79 27.75
CA ALA A 183 -2.78 -8.95 28.95
C ALA A 183 -2.16 -7.57 28.70
N ASP A 184 -1.08 -7.50 27.91
CA ASP A 184 -0.46 -6.24 27.51
C ASP A 184 -1.44 -5.39 26.69
N MET A 185 -2.30 -6.01 25.88
CA MET A 185 -3.25 -5.26 25.04
C MET A 185 -4.27 -4.48 25.85
N ARG A 186 -4.69 -4.98 27.02
CA ARG A 186 -5.52 -4.20 27.94
C ARG A 186 -4.77 -2.98 28.46
N ALA A 187 -3.52 -3.14 28.88
CA ALA A 187 -2.69 -2.04 29.35
C ALA A 187 -2.39 -1.01 28.23
N VAL A 188 -2.16 -1.47 27.00
CA VAL A 188 -2.02 -0.61 25.81
C VAL A 188 -3.31 0.15 25.53
N SER A 189 -4.48 -0.50 25.62
CA SER A 189 -5.77 0.17 25.47
C SER A 189 -5.94 1.29 26.51
N ASP A 190 -5.62 1.00 27.78
CA ASP A 190 -5.66 2.02 28.84
C ASP A 190 -4.64 3.14 28.62
N ASP A 191 -3.46 2.84 28.07
CA ASP A 191 -2.46 3.83 27.65
C ASP A 191 -3.02 4.74 26.55
N MET A 192 -3.76 4.19 25.56
CA MET A 192 -4.42 4.97 24.51
C MET A 192 -5.42 5.95 25.11
N ASP A 193 -6.27 5.48 26.04
CA ASP A 193 -7.26 6.34 26.71
C ASP A 193 -6.59 7.45 27.56
N ARG A 194 -5.48 7.14 28.24
CA ARG A 194 -4.69 8.15 28.97
C ARG A 194 -4.01 9.17 28.06
N ALA A 195 -3.56 8.75 26.87
CA ALA A 195 -2.85 9.61 25.94
C ALA A 195 -3.79 10.49 25.10
N LEU A 196 -5.01 10.02 24.84
CA LEU A 196 -5.98 10.69 23.96
C LEU A 196 -6.18 12.19 24.25
N PRO A 197 -6.30 12.64 25.52
CA PRO A 197 -6.49 14.05 25.84
C PRO A 197 -5.34 14.99 25.43
N ASP A 198 -4.15 14.45 25.11
CA ASP A 198 -2.99 15.23 24.68
C ASP A 198 -2.96 15.49 23.15
N TYR A 199 -3.93 14.97 22.40
CA TYR A 199 -4.02 15.13 20.94
C TYR A 199 -5.11 16.12 20.55
N HIS A 200 -4.86 16.88 19.49
CA HIS A 200 -5.74 17.97 19.06
C HIS A 200 -5.79 18.06 17.52
N GLU A 201 -6.91 18.48 16.95
CA GLU A 201 -7.00 18.73 15.51
C GLU A 201 -5.90 19.73 15.07
N GLY A 202 -5.12 19.35 14.05
CA GLY A 202 -4.05 20.18 13.51
C GLY A 202 -2.70 20.07 14.23
N ASP A 203 -2.54 19.20 15.21
CA ASP A 203 -1.27 19.00 15.93
C ASP A 203 -0.14 18.35 15.10
N GLY A 204 -0.42 17.91 13.87
CA GLY A 204 0.55 17.31 12.96
C GLY A 204 1.01 15.90 13.35
N ARG A 205 0.35 15.27 14.34
CA ARG A 205 0.65 13.93 14.85
C ARG A 205 -0.60 13.10 15.16
N SER A 206 -1.79 13.63 14.91
CA SER A 206 -3.06 12.92 14.99
C SER A 206 -3.88 13.04 13.72
N TRP A 207 -4.72 12.04 13.47
CA TRP A 207 -5.82 12.13 12.51
C TRP A 207 -7.15 12.06 13.24
N TRP A 208 -8.15 12.71 12.63
CA TRP A 208 -9.49 12.86 13.18
C TRP A 208 -10.53 12.39 12.16
N ALA A 209 -11.70 12.04 12.66
CA ALA A 209 -12.85 11.62 11.87
C ALA A 209 -14.14 12.27 12.38
N THR A 210 -15.12 12.42 11.48
CA THR A 210 -16.49 12.85 11.79
C THR A 210 -17.41 11.63 11.81
N LEU A 211 -18.22 11.49 12.84
CA LEU A 211 -19.27 10.48 12.95
C LEU A 211 -20.58 10.98 12.33
N ALA A 212 -21.52 10.07 12.07
CA ALA A 212 -22.83 10.38 11.51
C ALA A 212 -23.66 11.37 12.33
N ASP A 213 -23.42 11.47 13.64
CA ASP A 213 -24.06 12.44 14.54
C ASP A 213 -23.34 13.81 14.59
N GLY A 214 -22.27 13.98 13.82
CA GLY A 214 -21.43 15.18 13.79
C GLY A 214 -20.30 15.21 14.82
N THR A 215 -20.18 14.21 15.70
CA THR A 215 -19.08 14.11 16.67
C THR A 215 -17.74 14.00 15.96
N ARG A 216 -16.73 14.70 16.47
CA ARG A 216 -15.34 14.65 15.98
C ARG A 216 -14.47 13.88 16.97
N LEU A 217 -13.79 12.84 16.48
CA LEU A 217 -12.95 11.96 17.32
C LEU A 217 -11.56 11.81 16.72
N CYS A 218 -10.56 11.69 17.60
CA CYS A 218 -9.21 11.30 17.23
C CYS A 218 -9.18 9.79 16.89
N VAL A 219 -8.69 9.45 15.70
CA VAL A 219 -8.69 8.08 15.16
C VAL A 219 -7.28 7.53 14.88
N ARG A 220 -6.25 8.38 14.95
CA ARG A 220 -4.84 7.97 14.84
C ARG A 220 -3.98 8.81 15.78
N LEU A 221 -3.12 8.14 16.55
CA LEU A 221 -2.15 8.73 17.46
C LEU A 221 -0.74 8.33 17.00
N GLN A 222 0.05 9.28 16.49
CA GLN A 222 1.51 9.11 16.33
C GLN A 222 2.22 9.48 17.64
N GLU A 223 3.52 9.17 17.75
CA GLU A 223 4.33 9.42 18.96
C GLU A 223 3.86 8.62 20.19
N PHE A 224 2.94 7.66 19.99
CA PHE A 224 2.31 6.88 21.05
C PHE A 224 3.29 5.98 21.81
N VAL A 225 4.40 5.56 21.18
CA VAL A 225 5.46 4.79 21.85
C VAL A 225 6.02 5.54 23.06
N GLY A 226 6.13 6.87 22.99
CA GLY A 226 6.56 7.70 24.12
C GLY A 226 5.51 7.86 25.22
N ARG A 227 4.27 7.43 24.97
CA ARG A 227 3.11 7.53 25.86
C ARG A 227 2.67 6.20 26.46
N SER A 228 3.16 5.08 25.93
CA SER A 228 2.84 3.73 26.41
C SER A 228 4.13 2.95 26.74
N PRO A 229 4.49 2.83 28.04
CA PRO A 229 5.59 1.98 28.48
C PRO A 229 5.43 0.53 28.01
N THR A 230 4.18 0.03 27.99
CA THR A 230 3.82 -1.30 27.53
C THR A 230 4.18 -1.48 26.05
N THR A 231 3.72 -0.59 25.19
CA THR A 231 4.05 -0.60 23.75
C THR A 231 5.57 -0.53 23.53
N ALA A 232 6.24 0.35 24.28
CA ALA A 232 7.69 0.50 24.18
C ALA A 232 8.45 -0.76 24.63
N SER A 233 7.92 -1.52 25.58
CA SER A 233 8.46 -2.83 25.99
C SER A 233 8.26 -3.89 24.92
N ILE A 234 7.06 -3.98 24.32
CA ILE A 234 6.76 -4.92 23.23
C ILE A 234 7.75 -4.72 22.07
N LEU A 235 7.92 -3.48 21.60
CA LEU A 235 8.78 -3.16 20.45
C LEU A 235 10.28 -3.35 20.70
N ARG A 236 10.72 -3.47 21.95
CA ARG A 236 12.12 -3.72 22.33
C ARG A 236 12.36 -5.16 22.81
N GLY A 237 11.30 -5.95 22.94
CA GLY A 237 11.36 -7.30 23.49
C GLY A 237 11.91 -8.33 22.51
N ASP A 238 12.44 -9.43 23.05
CA ASP A 238 13.03 -10.53 22.29
C ASP A 238 12.05 -11.14 21.27
N ARG A 239 10.75 -11.15 21.59
CA ARG A 239 9.71 -11.67 20.69
C ARG A 239 9.53 -10.80 19.44
N TRP A 240 9.69 -9.49 19.56
CA TRP A 240 9.64 -8.57 18.42
C TRP A 240 10.85 -8.73 17.50
N ASP A 241 12.03 -8.93 18.10
CA ASP A 241 13.26 -9.21 17.34
C ASP A 241 13.24 -10.61 16.70
N GLN A 242 12.65 -11.61 17.38
CA GLN A 242 12.34 -12.92 16.79
C GLN A 242 11.43 -12.76 15.56
N LEU A 243 10.36 -11.95 15.66
CA LEU A 243 9.46 -11.70 14.55
C LEU A 243 10.23 -11.10 13.37
N ARG A 244 11.00 -10.03 13.60
CA ARG A 244 11.83 -9.39 12.57
C ARG A 244 12.70 -10.39 11.82
N ARG A 245 13.48 -11.21 12.54
CA ARG A 245 14.34 -12.24 11.95
C ARG A 245 13.55 -13.29 11.16
N THR A 246 12.40 -13.70 11.68
CA THR A 246 11.52 -14.67 11.04
C THR A 246 10.99 -14.13 9.71
N LEU A 247 10.48 -12.91 9.68
CA LEU A 247 9.98 -12.28 8.45
C LEU A 247 11.10 -12.05 7.43
N ALA A 248 12.28 -11.66 7.92
CA ALA A 248 13.44 -11.36 7.10
C ALA A 248 13.86 -12.56 6.25
N GLY A 249 13.83 -13.79 6.78
CA GLY A 249 14.30 -14.96 6.05
C GLY A 249 15.75 -14.79 5.62
N SER A 250 16.00 -14.65 4.32
CA SER A 250 17.33 -14.35 3.74
C SER A 250 17.58 -12.86 3.45
N ASP A 251 16.55 -12.02 3.54
CA ASP A 251 16.65 -10.58 3.35
C ASP A 251 17.11 -9.89 4.64
N ASP A 252 17.46 -8.60 4.56
CA ASP A 252 17.74 -7.79 5.75
C ASP A 252 16.59 -6.82 6.03
N LEU A 253 15.95 -7.00 7.18
CA LEU A 253 14.86 -6.16 7.67
C LEU A 253 15.32 -5.38 8.90
N VAL A 254 15.12 -4.06 8.83
CA VAL A 254 15.36 -3.13 9.91
C VAL A 254 14.04 -2.62 10.47
N GLN A 255 13.98 -2.39 11.77
CA GLN A 255 12.84 -1.72 12.37
C GLN A 255 12.71 -0.32 11.80
N LYS A 256 11.48 0.08 11.41
CA LYS A 256 11.21 1.47 11.02
C LYS A 256 11.68 2.38 12.14
N GLN A 257 12.60 3.28 11.81
CA GLN A 257 13.04 4.35 12.70
C GLN A 257 12.19 5.58 12.42
N GLY A 258 11.89 6.33 13.46
CA GLY A 258 11.16 7.58 13.39
C GLY A 258 11.15 8.19 14.78
N ASP A 259 11.24 9.52 14.87
CA ASP A 259 11.26 10.30 16.11
C ASP A 259 9.92 10.14 16.88
N GLY A 260 9.70 8.95 17.47
CA GLY A 260 8.42 8.51 18.02
C GLY A 260 7.36 8.08 17.00
N ARG A 261 7.54 8.33 15.69
CA ARG A 261 6.51 8.12 14.64
C ARG A 261 6.56 6.76 13.93
N ALA A 262 7.41 5.85 14.39
CA ALA A 262 7.54 4.51 13.80
C ALA A 262 6.32 3.60 14.02
N LEU A 263 5.44 3.96 14.95
CA LEU A 263 4.19 3.27 15.25
C LEU A 263 3.04 4.27 15.32
N GLU A 264 1.90 3.87 14.77
CA GLU A 264 0.64 4.60 14.80
C GLU A 264 -0.39 3.77 15.58
N ALA A 265 -0.95 4.32 16.64
CA ALA A 265 -2.04 3.69 17.38
C ALA A 265 -3.38 4.20 16.81
N LEU A 266 -4.22 3.29 16.32
CA LEU A 266 -5.47 3.63 15.65
C LEU A 266 -6.67 3.25 16.51
N ILE A 267 -7.63 4.15 16.54
CA ILE A 267 -8.96 3.98 17.13
C ILE A 267 -9.95 4.05 15.98
N LYS A 268 -10.70 2.98 15.76
CA LYS A 268 -11.70 2.87 14.70
C LYS A 268 -13.09 2.91 15.32
N PRO A 269 -13.72 4.09 15.39
CA PRO A 269 -15.08 4.23 15.89
C PRO A 269 -16.09 3.77 14.83
N ARG A 270 -17.32 3.56 15.27
CA ARG A 270 -18.44 3.27 14.39
C ARG A 270 -18.93 4.51 13.66
N ASP A 271 -19.66 4.28 12.57
CA ASP A 271 -20.49 5.30 11.92
C ASP A 271 -19.68 6.53 11.44
N VAL A 272 -18.42 6.33 11.05
CA VAL A 272 -17.57 7.37 10.45
C VAL A 272 -18.12 7.75 9.07
N VAL A 273 -18.36 9.05 8.87
CA VAL A 273 -18.83 9.61 7.59
C VAL A 273 -17.77 10.47 6.90
N ALA A 274 -16.70 10.86 7.60
CA ALA A 274 -15.56 11.57 7.02
C ALA A 274 -14.28 11.41 7.84
N GLY A 275 -13.12 11.61 7.20
CA GLY A 275 -11.80 11.35 7.78
C GLY A 275 -11.30 9.93 7.53
N ALA A 276 -10.00 9.74 7.72
CA ALA A 276 -9.34 8.46 7.47
C ALA A 276 -9.59 7.48 8.64
N SER A 277 -10.62 6.65 8.53
CA SER A 277 -10.90 5.54 9.47
C SER A 277 -10.79 4.18 8.78
N ASP A 278 -11.58 3.98 7.73
CA ASP A 278 -11.64 2.75 6.97
C ASP A 278 -11.31 3.02 5.50
N VAL A 279 -10.42 2.21 4.95
CA VAL A 279 -9.90 2.37 3.61
C VAL A 279 -10.19 1.07 2.87
N SER A 280 -10.90 1.20 1.75
CA SER A 280 -11.15 0.09 0.80
C SER A 280 -9.84 -0.45 0.21
N PHE A 281 -9.92 -1.49 -0.62
CA PHE A 281 -8.71 -2.11 -1.18
C PHE A 281 -7.72 -1.09 -1.74
N HIS A 282 -6.49 -1.14 -1.22
CA HIS A 282 -5.37 -0.29 -1.62
C HIS A 282 -4.05 -1.02 -1.38
N ARG A 283 -2.96 -0.44 -1.90
CA ARG A 283 -1.59 -0.80 -1.52
C ARG A 283 -0.99 0.37 -0.77
N ASP A 284 -0.16 0.11 0.23
CA ASP A 284 0.57 1.18 0.90
C ASP A 284 1.56 1.88 -0.04
N CYS A 285 2.12 1.13 -0.99
CA CYS A 285 2.99 1.68 -2.04
C CYS A 285 2.22 2.26 -3.25
N HIS A 286 0.90 2.44 -3.17
CA HIS A 286 0.09 2.81 -4.34
C HIS A 286 0.30 4.25 -4.82
N PHE A 287 0.93 5.11 -4.02
CA PHE A 287 1.21 6.51 -4.38
C PHE A 287 2.44 6.69 -5.29
N GLY A 288 3.16 5.62 -5.60
CA GLY A 288 4.40 5.66 -6.36
C GLY A 288 5.56 5.08 -5.55
N ARG A 289 6.74 5.18 -6.12
CA ARG A 289 8.02 4.70 -5.61
C ARG A 289 8.04 3.19 -5.34
N HIS A 290 7.22 2.44 -6.07
CA HIS A 290 7.08 1.01 -5.88
C HIS A 290 8.43 0.29 -6.07
N ALA A 291 9.08 0.54 -7.20
CA ALA A 291 10.40 0.02 -7.55
C ALA A 291 11.57 0.52 -6.67
N TYR A 292 11.31 1.51 -5.79
CA TYR A 292 12.33 2.16 -4.97
C TYR A 292 12.31 1.67 -3.52
N GLN A 293 11.14 1.30 -2.99
CA GLN A 293 10.95 1.09 -1.54
C GLN A 293 10.20 -0.19 -1.18
N CYS A 294 9.59 -0.88 -2.15
CA CYS A 294 8.84 -2.11 -1.92
C CYS A 294 9.77 -3.35 -1.90
N SER A 295 9.57 -4.38 -1.07
CA SER A 295 8.41 -4.73 -0.26
C SER A 295 8.67 -4.56 1.25
N SER A 296 8.33 -3.38 1.80
CA SER A 296 8.31 -3.22 3.27
C SER A 296 7.19 -4.05 3.90
N THR A 297 7.35 -4.39 5.17
CA THR A 297 6.31 -5.08 5.95
C THR A 297 5.51 -4.08 6.77
N VAL A 298 4.21 -4.33 6.85
CA VAL A 298 3.26 -3.59 7.69
C VAL A 298 2.74 -4.58 8.72
N VAL A 299 2.94 -4.24 9.99
CA VAL A 299 2.65 -5.11 11.12
C VAL A 299 1.54 -4.47 11.95
N GLY A 300 0.37 -5.11 11.99
CA GLY A 300 -0.76 -4.71 12.81
C GLY A 300 -0.83 -5.55 14.09
N ILE A 301 -0.78 -4.91 15.26
CA ILE A 301 -0.93 -5.55 16.57
C ILE A 301 -2.35 -5.29 17.05
N ALA A 302 -3.16 -6.35 17.17
CA ALA A 302 -4.56 -6.25 17.57
C ALA A 302 -4.68 -5.89 19.06
N VAL A 303 -5.17 -4.69 19.37
CA VAL A 303 -5.41 -4.24 20.75
C VAL A 303 -6.78 -4.73 21.23
N THR A 304 -7.78 -4.65 20.36
CA THR A 304 -9.09 -5.29 20.57
C THR A 304 -9.30 -6.41 19.54
N ALA A 305 -10.29 -7.28 19.80
CA ALA A 305 -10.70 -8.27 18.82
C ALA A 305 -11.19 -7.60 17.53
N SER A 306 -10.97 -8.27 16.39
CA SER A 306 -11.40 -7.86 15.06
C SER A 306 -12.10 -9.02 14.34
N GLY A 307 -13.08 -8.70 13.51
CA GLY A 307 -13.92 -9.69 12.83
C GLY A 307 -15.00 -9.03 11.99
N ASP A 308 -15.89 -9.81 11.38
CA ASP A 308 -17.00 -9.32 10.56
C ASP A 308 -17.85 -8.23 11.26
N ALA A 309 -18.04 -8.35 12.58
CA ALA A 309 -18.84 -7.41 13.36
C ALA A 309 -18.14 -6.10 13.72
N ASN A 310 -16.80 -6.10 13.87
CA ASN A 310 -16.04 -4.99 14.45
C ASN A 310 -14.95 -4.46 13.51
N GLY A 311 -15.06 -4.79 12.23
CA GLY A 311 -14.05 -4.47 11.24
C GLY A 311 -12.86 -5.42 11.34
N GLN A 312 -12.30 -5.84 10.22
CA GLN A 312 -11.14 -6.72 10.16
C GLN A 312 -10.27 -6.37 8.95
N LEU A 313 -9.04 -6.86 8.96
CA LEU A 313 -8.19 -6.80 7.76
C LEU A 313 -8.73 -7.81 6.74
N ARG A 314 -8.93 -7.38 5.51
CA ARG A 314 -9.04 -8.28 4.36
C ARG A 314 -7.85 -8.06 3.44
N VAL A 315 -7.31 -9.14 2.89
CA VAL A 315 -6.17 -9.12 1.97
C VAL A 315 -6.55 -9.88 0.70
N ILE A 316 -5.98 -9.48 -0.42
CA ILE A 316 -6.02 -10.27 -1.65
C ILE A 316 -4.72 -11.08 -1.69
N ALA A 317 -4.81 -12.37 -1.37
CA ALA A 317 -3.64 -13.24 -1.32
C ALA A 317 -2.93 -13.27 -2.68
N GLY A 318 -1.61 -13.15 -2.67
CA GLY A 318 -0.78 -13.16 -3.89
C GLY A 318 -0.80 -11.86 -4.70
N SER A 319 -1.59 -10.85 -4.30
CA SER A 319 -1.69 -9.58 -5.05
C SER A 319 -0.42 -8.74 -5.10
N HIS A 320 0.60 -9.07 -4.30
CA HIS A 320 1.94 -8.50 -4.41
C HIS A 320 2.73 -9.07 -5.60
N ARG A 321 2.30 -10.20 -6.16
CA ARG A 321 2.93 -10.88 -7.31
C ARG A 321 2.45 -10.30 -8.64
N VAL A 322 1.32 -9.60 -8.65
CA VAL A 322 0.70 -9.01 -9.85
C VAL A 322 0.29 -7.56 -9.66
N LEU A 323 0.35 -6.79 -10.74
CA LEU A 323 -0.11 -5.41 -10.79
C LEU A 323 -1.62 -5.33 -11.02
N MET A 324 -2.39 -5.92 -10.11
CA MET A 324 -3.85 -5.81 -10.12
C MET A 324 -4.29 -4.35 -9.94
N PRO A 325 -5.09 -3.78 -10.87
CA PRO A 325 -5.63 -2.44 -10.70
C PRO A 325 -6.50 -2.34 -9.45
N VAL A 326 -6.34 -1.28 -8.66
CA VAL A 326 -7.04 -1.09 -7.39
C VAL A 326 -8.56 -1.01 -7.57
N GLU A 327 -9.04 -0.31 -8.60
CA GLU A 327 -10.48 -0.22 -8.86
C GLU A 327 -11.10 -1.56 -9.29
N ILE A 328 -10.30 -2.45 -9.89
CA ILE A 328 -10.72 -3.83 -10.15
C ILE A 328 -10.75 -4.62 -8.84
N ALA A 329 -9.74 -4.48 -7.98
CA ALA A 329 -9.69 -5.13 -6.68
C ALA A 329 -10.90 -4.81 -5.79
N LYS A 330 -11.37 -3.56 -5.82
CA LYS A 330 -12.54 -3.09 -5.05
C LYS A 330 -13.86 -3.73 -5.47
N THR A 331 -13.98 -4.17 -6.72
CA THR A 331 -15.26 -4.57 -7.31
C THR A 331 -15.31 -6.03 -7.75
N ARG A 332 -14.21 -6.52 -8.31
CA ARG A 332 -14.08 -7.88 -8.87
C ARG A 332 -12.61 -8.35 -8.77
N PRO A 333 -12.11 -8.60 -7.56
CA PRO A 333 -10.78 -9.19 -7.39
C PRO A 333 -10.73 -10.56 -8.06
N TYR A 334 -9.65 -10.84 -8.79
CA TYR A 334 -9.43 -12.12 -9.48
C TYR A 334 -8.41 -13.02 -8.78
N LEU A 335 -8.02 -12.68 -7.56
CA LEU A 335 -7.25 -13.51 -6.64
C LEU A 335 -8.05 -13.70 -5.35
N PRO A 336 -7.74 -14.73 -4.53
CA PRO A 336 -8.49 -15.03 -3.32
C PRO A 336 -8.49 -13.85 -2.34
N VAL A 337 -9.68 -13.45 -1.89
CA VAL A 337 -9.85 -12.49 -0.78
C VAL A 337 -9.90 -13.27 0.53
N VAL A 338 -9.00 -12.97 1.46
CA VAL A 338 -8.89 -13.63 2.76
C VAL A 338 -9.20 -12.62 3.86
N ALA A 339 -10.11 -12.96 4.74
CA ALA A 339 -10.37 -12.22 5.97
C ALA A 339 -9.41 -12.71 7.08
N VAL A 340 -8.88 -11.78 7.86
CA VAL A 340 -7.95 -12.07 8.96
C VAL A 340 -8.55 -11.57 10.27
N PRO A 341 -9.46 -12.33 10.90
CA PRO A 341 -10.00 -11.99 12.21
C PRO A 341 -8.90 -12.16 13.27
N THR A 342 -8.92 -11.33 14.29
CA THR A 342 -7.85 -11.31 15.31
C THR A 342 -8.43 -11.26 16.71
N ASP A 343 -7.83 -12.00 17.63
CA ASP A 343 -8.02 -11.79 19.07
C ASP A 343 -7.02 -10.73 19.59
N PRO A 344 -7.25 -10.10 20.76
CA PRO A 344 -6.25 -9.22 21.36
C PRO A 344 -4.89 -9.92 21.51
N GLY A 345 -3.83 -9.31 20.97
CA GLY A 345 -2.46 -9.83 20.99
C GLY A 345 -2.09 -10.65 19.74
N ASP A 346 -3.06 -10.99 18.89
CA ASP A 346 -2.75 -11.48 17.55
C ASP A 346 -2.07 -10.37 16.74
N VAL A 347 -1.14 -10.78 15.88
CA VAL A 347 -0.36 -9.92 15.00
C VAL A 347 -0.71 -10.26 13.55
N THR A 348 -0.88 -9.24 12.73
CA THR A 348 -1.04 -9.38 11.28
C THR A 348 0.19 -8.80 10.60
N VAL A 349 0.64 -9.43 9.52
CA VAL A 349 1.69 -8.88 8.67
C VAL A 349 1.17 -8.88 7.24
N HIS A 350 1.43 -7.82 6.49
CA HIS A 350 1.29 -7.84 5.04
C HIS A 350 2.40 -7.03 4.38
N LEU A 351 2.69 -7.34 3.12
CA LEU A 351 3.64 -6.57 2.33
C LEU A 351 2.97 -5.27 1.88
N SER A 352 3.75 -4.18 1.76
CA SER A 352 3.22 -2.88 1.34
C SER A 352 2.60 -2.88 -0.06
N CYS A 353 2.89 -3.91 -0.86
CA CYS A 353 2.32 -4.15 -2.19
C CYS A 353 1.13 -5.11 -2.21
N THR A 354 0.86 -5.81 -1.10
CA THR A 354 -0.33 -6.64 -0.96
C THR A 354 -1.55 -5.73 -0.88
N LEU A 355 -2.49 -5.95 -1.81
CA LEU A 355 -3.79 -5.30 -1.77
C LEU A 355 -4.53 -5.73 -0.51
N HIS A 356 -4.94 -4.75 0.27
CA HIS A 356 -5.63 -4.98 1.52
C HIS A 356 -6.60 -3.84 1.82
N GLU A 357 -7.51 -4.09 2.76
CA GLU A 357 -8.45 -3.10 3.25
C GLU A 357 -8.78 -3.36 4.72
N SER A 358 -9.31 -2.33 5.38
CA SER A 358 -9.96 -2.49 6.68
C SER A 358 -11.45 -2.30 6.50
N THR A 359 -12.23 -3.31 6.86
CA THR A 359 -13.69 -3.16 6.93
C THR A 359 -14.07 -2.32 8.16
N PRO A 360 -15.19 -1.58 8.09
CA PRO A 360 -15.61 -0.71 9.19
C PRO A 360 -16.16 -1.51 10.38
N PRO A 361 -16.00 -1.01 11.61
CA PRO A 361 -16.66 -1.56 12.79
C PRO A 361 -18.17 -1.29 12.74
N LEU A 362 -18.98 -2.33 13.05
CA LEU A 362 -20.44 -2.27 13.02
C LEU A 362 -21.07 -2.36 14.42
N VAL A 363 -20.45 -3.08 15.35
CA VAL A 363 -21.02 -3.32 16.69
C VAL A 363 -20.33 -2.48 17.76
N GLN A 364 -18.99 -2.47 17.80
CA GLN A 364 -18.20 -1.68 18.75
C GLN A 364 -16.90 -1.15 18.12
N GLU A 365 -16.30 -0.17 18.79
CA GLU A 365 -14.98 0.38 18.43
C GLU A 365 -13.91 -0.72 18.34
N ARG A 366 -12.99 -0.56 17.40
CA ARG A 366 -11.81 -1.42 17.24
C ARG A 366 -10.53 -0.62 17.44
N ARG A 367 -9.58 -1.17 18.19
CA ARG A 367 -8.24 -0.59 18.39
C ARG A 367 -7.16 -1.50 17.83
N VAL A 368 -6.18 -0.91 17.17
CA VAL A 368 -5.05 -1.61 16.54
C VAL A 368 -3.85 -0.68 16.49
N MET A 369 -2.65 -1.22 16.67
CA MET A 369 -1.42 -0.47 16.42
C MET A 369 -0.79 -0.93 15.11
N TYR A 370 -0.36 -0.01 14.26
CA TYR A 370 0.37 -0.30 13.03
C TYR A 370 1.82 0.19 13.13
N THR A 371 2.74 -0.68 12.77
CA THR A 371 4.17 -0.39 12.62
C THR A 371 4.73 -1.25 11.50
N GLY A 372 6.04 -1.48 11.45
CA GLY A 372 6.59 -2.52 10.60
C GLY A 372 8.10 -2.49 10.48
N PHE A 373 8.58 -3.37 9.63
CA PHE A 373 9.99 -3.46 9.25
C PHE A 373 10.17 -3.02 7.80
N SER A 374 11.22 -2.26 7.56
CA SER A 374 11.64 -1.85 6.22
C SER A 374 12.81 -2.71 5.77
N LEU A 375 12.95 -2.86 4.45
CA LEU A 375 14.19 -3.35 3.88
C LEU A 375 15.34 -2.43 4.29
N ALA A 376 16.52 -2.99 4.55
CA ALA A 376 17.71 -2.20 4.79
C ALA A 376 17.98 -1.23 3.63
N ARG A 377 18.46 -0.03 3.97
CA ARG A 377 18.83 0.98 2.96
C ARG A 377 19.98 0.45 2.11
N ARG A 378 19.91 0.66 0.80
CA ARG A 378 21.04 0.47 -0.11
C ARG A 378 21.93 1.71 -0.01
N GLU A 379 23.23 1.56 -0.26
CA GLU A 379 24.22 2.64 -0.10
C GLU A 379 23.88 3.91 -0.90
N THR A 380 23.13 3.77 -1.99
CA THR A 380 22.73 4.86 -2.91
C THR A 380 21.31 5.40 -2.66
N ASP A 381 20.57 4.89 -1.67
CA ASP A 381 19.23 5.38 -1.35
C ASP A 381 19.32 6.76 -0.64
N THR A 382 18.73 7.82 -1.21
CA THR A 382 18.65 9.18 -0.62
C THR A 382 17.29 9.40 0.07
N THR A 383 16.91 10.63 0.43
CA THR A 383 15.69 10.94 1.21
C THR A 383 14.41 11.13 0.37
N GLY A 384 14.31 10.55 -0.83
CA GLY A 384 13.11 10.69 -1.68
C GLY A 384 11.80 10.17 -1.07
N ALA A 385 11.85 9.46 0.07
CA ALA A 385 10.69 9.00 0.83
C ALA A 385 9.87 10.12 1.49
N GLU A 386 10.48 11.28 1.76
CA GLU A 386 9.88 12.36 2.54
C GLU A 386 8.63 12.93 1.84
N ALA A 387 8.70 13.15 0.52
CA ALA A 387 7.60 13.67 -0.27
C ALA A 387 6.33 12.80 -0.21
N LEU A 388 6.47 11.46 -0.20
CA LEU A 388 5.32 10.55 -0.05
C LEU A 388 4.74 10.58 1.36
N SER A 389 5.59 10.73 2.38
CA SER A 389 5.14 10.88 3.76
C SER A 389 4.32 12.17 3.93
N GLU A 390 4.80 13.29 3.40
CA GLU A 390 4.09 14.56 3.40
C GLU A 390 2.77 14.49 2.62
N LEU A 391 2.77 13.78 1.48
CA LEU A 391 1.56 13.54 0.71
C LEU A 391 0.51 12.77 1.53
N ARG A 392 0.90 11.72 2.27
CA ARG A 392 -0.03 10.96 3.13
C ARG A 392 -0.66 11.83 4.21
N GLU A 393 0.12 12.68 4.86
CA GLU A 393 -0.41 13.63 5.85
C GLU A 393 -1.35 14.66 5.22
N ARG A 394 -1.05 15.12 4.00
CA ARG A 394 -1.94 16.00 3.24
C ARG A 394 -3.25 15.31 2.87
N VAL A 395 -3.21 14.07 2.39
CA VAL A 395 -4.38 13.27 2.01
C VAL A 395 -5.34 13.08 3.19
N SER A 396 -4.84 12.80 4.39
CA SER A 396 -5.70 12.65 5.56
C SER A 396 -6.53 13.92 5.85
N ARG A 397 -5.92 15.11 5.73
CA ARG A 397 -6.66 16.38 5.88
C ARG A 397 -7.74 16.53 4.81
N ILE A 398 -7.44 16.17 3.57
CA ILE A 398 -8.40 16.20 2.45
C ILE A 398 -9.60 15.30 2.74
N LEU A 399 -9.38 14.09 3.27
CA LEU A 399 -10.43 13.14 3.64
C LEU A 399 -11.31 13.66 4.79
N LEU A 400 -10.73 14.39 5.74
CA LEU A 400 -11.47 15.02 6.83
C LEU A 400 -12.40 16.16 6.34
N GLU A 401 -11.96 16.91 5.33
CA GLU A 401 -12.72 18.02 4.75
C GLU A 401 -13.90 17.56 3.87
N GLN A 402 -13.90 16.30 3.39
CA GLN A 402 -14.98 15.77 2.52
C GLN A 402 -16.35 15.73 3.21
N GLY A 403 -16.41 15.47 4.52
CA GLY A 403 -17.69 15.49 5.27
C GLY A 403 -18.12 16.85 5.78
N ALA A 404 -17.34 17.91 5.54
CA ALA A 404 -17.65 19.26 5.99
C ALA A 404 -18.38 20.11 4.93
N ARG A 405 -18.69 19.54 3.76
CA ARG A 405 -19.49 20.20 2.73
C ARG A 405 -20.91 19.63 2.75
N PRO A 406 -21.94 20.49 2.90
CA PRO A 406 -23.34 20.07 2.98
C PRO A 406 -23.85 19.43 1.69
#